data_AF-A0A4Q6AIV3-F1
#
_entry.id   AF-A0A4Q6AIV3-F1
#
_cell.length_a   1.000
_cell.length_b   1.000
_cell.length_c   1.000
_cell.angle_alpha   90.00
_cell.angle_beta   90.00
_cell.angle_gamma   90.00
#
_symmetry.space_group_name_H-M   'P 1'
#
loop_
_entity.id
_entity.type
_entity.pdbx_description
1 polymer ?
#
loop_
_entity_poly.entity_id
_entity_poly.type
_entity_poly.pdbx_seq_one_letter_code
_entity_poly.pdbx_strand_id
1 'polypeptide(L)'
;MNTESFLVRESKTLLYVVAGIFALLFAASLFVALRGSETGGIELNALNLAILPAVFCIVKARRTRTVFRIDRQGIFYYGKPVTNWAGFVSAHVGDVPTVGNFGQNFFLYVKYRKPGVEDVFMRSFPLT
;
A
#
# COMPACT_ATOMS: atom_id res chain seq x y z
N MET A 1 -7.46 27.72 -11.13
CA MET A 1 -7.61 27.66 -9.65
C MET A 1 -7.11 26.30 -9.19
N ASN A 2 -5.83 26.19 -8.81
CA ASN A 2 -5.16 24.91 -8.56
C ASN A 2 -5.92 24.08 -7.50
N THR A 3 -6.46 22.94 -7.92
CA THR A 3 -7.11 21.95 -7.07
C THR A 3 -6.01 21.10 -6.44
N GLU A 4 -5.33 21.65 -5.44
CA GLU A 4 -4.41 20.85 -4.66
C GLU A 4 -5.20 19.77 -3.93
N SER A 5 -4.95 18.52 -4.32
CA SER A 5 -5.51 17.34 -3.67
C SER A 5 -4.36 16.62 -3.01
N PHE A 6 -4.48 16.41 -1.70
CA PHE A 6 -3.50 15.67 -0.93
C PHE A 6 -3.84 14.19 -1.04
N LEU A 7 -2.95 13.43 -1.68
CA LEU A 7 -3.14 12.01 -1.98
C LEU A 7 -2.09 11.18 -1.25
N VAL A 8 -2.53 10.30 -0.35
CA VAL A 8 -1.67 9.30 0.28
C VAL A 8 -1.86 7.99 -0.46
N ARG A 9 -0.76 7.45 -0.98
CA ARG A 9 -0.70 6.18 -1.72
C ARG A 9 0.16 5.20 -0.94
N GLU A 10 -0.12 3.90 -1.10
CA GLU A 10 0.74 2.86 -0.52
C GLU A 10 2.15 2.95 -1.12
N SER A 11 3.16 2.61 -0.30
CA SER A 11 4.54 2.54 -0.75
C SER A 11 4.71 1.42 -1.78
N LYS A 12 5.13 1.78 -3.00
CA LYS A 12 5.43 0.83 -4.06
C LYS A 12 6.85 0.25 -3.96
N THR A 13 7.71 0.89 -3.16
CA THR A 13 9.14 0.62 -3.11
C THR A 13 9.41 -0.84 -2.76
N LEU A 14 8.74 -1.36 -1.73
CA LEU A 14 8.94 -2.74 -1.29
C LEU A 14 8.52 -3.75 -2.38
N LEU A 15 7.40 -3.51 -3.07
CA LEU A 15 6.96 -4.38 -4.17
C LEU A 15 7.95 -4.37 -5.34
N TYR A 16 8.54 -3.21 -5.66
CA TYR A 16 9.57 -3.11 -6.70
C TYR A 16 10.88 -3.79 -6.29
N VAL A 17 11.30 -3.66 -5.03
CA VAL A 17 12.48 -4.35 -4.51
C VAL A 17 12.30 -5.86 -4.61
N VAL A 18 11.17 -6.38 -4.13
CA VAL A 18 10.85 -7.83 -4.20
C VAL A 18 10.79 -8.30 -5.65
N ALA A 19 10.14 -7.54 -6.54
CA ALA A 19 10.13 -7.86 -7.97
C ALA A 19 11.53 -7.90 -8.59
N GLY A 20 12.40 -6.95 -8.21
CA GLY A 20 13.79 -6.90 -8.65
C GLY A 20 14.59 -8.12 -8.24
N ILE A 21 14.40 -8.60 -7.00
CA ILE A 21 15.05 -9.82 -6.50
C ILE A 21 14.63 -11.03 -7.35
N PHE A 22 13.33 -11.23 -7.57
CA PHE A 22 12.85 -12.35 -8.40
C PHE A 22 13.31 -12.24 -9.86
N ALA A 23 13.34 -11.03 -10.42
CA ALA A 23 13.85 -10.80 -11.78
C ALA A 23 15.35 -11.11 -11.90
N LEU A 24 16.15 -10.78 -10.89
CA LEU A 24 17.57 -11.12 -10.85
C LEU A 24 17.80 -12.64 -10.77
N LEU A 25 17.03 -13.34 -9.94
CA LEU A 25 17.07 -14.81 -9.86
C LEU A 25 16.75 -15.44 -11.22
N PHE A 26 15.69 -14.97 -11.88
CA PHE A 26 15.34 -15.43 -13.23
C PHE A 26 16.44 -15.12 -14.27
N ALA A 27 17.04 -13.94 -14.22
CA ALA A 27 18.12 -13.58 -15.14
C ALA A 27 19.36 -14.46 -14.94
N ALA A 28 19.70 -14.78 -13.69
CA ALA A 28 20.80 -15.69 -13.36
C ALA A 28 20.54 -17.11 -13.87
N SER A 29 19.33 -17.65 -13.69
CA SER A 29 18.99 -18.98 -14.21
C SER A 29 19.00 -19.01 -15.74
N LEU A 30 18.48 -17.96 -16.39
CA LEU A 30 18.51 -17.85 -17.85
C LEU A 30 19.94 -17.79 -18.38
N PHE A 31 20.83 -17.04 -17.72
CA PHE A 31 22.24 -16.93 -18.11
C PHE A 31 22.98 -18.27 -18.03
N VAL A 32 22.73 -19.05 -16.96
CA VAL A 32 23.30 -20.40 -16.80
C VAL A 32 22.74 -21.35 -17.86
N ALA A 33 21.43 -21.32 -18.11
CA ALA A 33 20.78 -22.14 -19.13
C ALA A 33 21.31 -21.85 -20.54
N LEU A 34 21.51 -20.57 -20.88
CA LEU A 34 22.06 -20.16 -22.19
C LEU A 34 23.54 -20.57 -22.38
N ARG A 35 24.29 -20.79 -21.30
CA ARG A 35 25.68 -21.25 -21.36
C ARG A 35 25.84 -22.77 -21.48
N GLY A 36 24.74 -23.53 -21.56
CA GLY A 36 24.78 -24.98 -21.79
C GLY A 36 25.34 -25.78 -20.61
N SER A 37 25.27 -25.25 -19.39
CA SER A 37 25.72 -25.95 -18.18
C SER A 37 24.77 -27.10 -17.85
N GLU A 38 25.24 -28.35 -17.92
CA GLU A 38 24.45 -29.57 -17.61
C GLU A 38 24.13 -29.76 -16.11
N THR A 39 24.54 -28.84 -15.25
CA THR A 39 24.26 -28.91 -13.82
C THR A 39 22.92 -28.25 -13.48
N GLY A 40 21.90 -29.08 -13.20
CA GLY A 40 20.77 -28.68 -12.34
C GLY A 40 19.37 -28.72 -12.97
N GLY A 41 18.92 -29.89 -13.43
CA GLY A 41 17.60 -30.08 -14.05
C GLY A 41 16.37 -29.78 -13.18
N ILE A 42 16.53 -29.59 -11.86
CA ILE A 42 15.43 -29.27 -10.94
C ILE A 42 15.56 -27.85 -10.37
N GLU A 43 16.77 -27.42 -9.97
CA GLU A 43 17.00 -26.10 -9.38
C GLU A 43 16.83 -24.94 -10.40
N LEU A 44 17.31 -25.13 -11.64
CA LEU A 44 17.14 -24.13 -12.70
C LEU A 44 15.67 -24.01 -13.14
N ASN A 45 14.90 -25.10 -13.07
CA ASN A 45 13.47 -25.10 -13.36
C ASN A 45 12.68 -24.30 -12.30
N ALA A 46 13.06 -24.40 -11.02
CA ALA A 46 12.45 -23.61 -9.95
C ALA A 46 12.76 -22.11 -10.08
N LEU A 47 13.99 -21.73 -10.44
CA LEU A 47 14.33 -20.32 -10.66
C LEU A 47 13.69 -19.74 -11.94
N ASN A 48 13.48 -20.54 -12.99
CA ASN A 48 12.74 -20.08 -14.17
C ASN A 48 11.29 -19.71 -13.83
N LEU A 49 10.70 -20.34 -12.80
CA LEU A 49 9.38 -19.96 -12.30
C LEU A 49 9.35 -18.61 -11.56
N ALA A 50 10.50 -18.04 -11.18
CA ALA A 50 10.60 -16.76 -10.48
C ALA A 50 10.10 -15.57 -11.34
N ILE A 51 9.95 -15.74 -12.66
CA ILE A 51 9.31 -14.73 -13.50
C ILE A 51 7.85 -14.47 -13.11
N LEU A 52 7.12 -15.50 -12.66
CA LEU A 52 5.70 -15.37 -12.27
C LEU A 52 5.53 -14.44 -11.06
N PRO A 53 6.20 -14.65 -9.91
CA PRO A 53 6.12 -13.71 -8.79
C PRO A 53 6.70 -12.34 -9.13
N ALA A 54 7.75 -12.24 -9.97
CA ALA A 54 8.27 -10.95 -10.42
C ALA A 54 7.21 -10.13 -11.17
N VAL A 55 6.56 -10.73 -12.17
CA VAL A 55 5.51 -10.09 -12.97
C VAL A 55 4.30 -9.75 -12.08
N PHE A 56 3.89 -10.66 -11.19
CA PHE A 56 2.81 -10.41 -10.25
C PHE A 56 3.08 -9.20 -9.35
N CYS A 57 4.27 -9.11 -8.76
CA CYS A 57 4.67 -7.98 -7.91
C CYS A 57 4.68 -6.66 -8.69
N ILE A 58 5.16 -6.65 -9.95
CA ILE A 58 5.14 -5.44 -10.80
C ILE A 58 3.71 -5.01 -11.12
N VAL A 59 2.84 -5.94 -11.51
CA VAL A 59 1.42 -5.65 -11.80
C VAL A 59 0.72 -5.10 -10.55
N LYS A 60 0.98 -5.71 -9.39
CA LYS A 60 0.44 -5.25 -8.09
C LYS A 60 0.97 -3.86 -7.74
N ALA A 61 2.26 -3.61 -7.91
CA ALA A 61 2.88 -2.29 -7.68
C ALA A 61 2.27 -1.20 -8.57
N ARG A 62 1.92 -1.53 -9.82
CA ARG A 62 1.25 -0.58 -10.75
C ARG A 62 -0.18 -0.27 -10.34
N ARG A 63 -0.91 -1.24 -9.77
CA ARG A 63 -2.32 -1.12 -9.35
C ARG A 63 -2.53 -0.41 -7.99
N THR A 64 -1.52 0.26 -7.47
CA THR A 64 -1.56 0.88 -6.14
C THR A 64 -2.76 1.80 -5.99
N ARG A 65 -3.50 1.59 -4.90
CA ARG A 65 -4.71 2.35 -4.60
C ARG A 65 -4.33 3.57 -3.77
N THR A 66 -5.04 4.67 -4.03
CA THR A 66 -5.03 5.82 -3.13
C THR A 66 -5.74 5.40 -1.84
N VAL A 67 -5.00 5.42 -0.73
CA VAL A 67 -5.52 5.04 0.60
C VAL A 67 -6.31 6.20 1.16
N PHE A 68 -5.71 7.39 1.18
CA PHE A 68 -6.37 8.63 1.58
C PHE A 68 -6.35 9.66 0.45
N ARG A 69 -7.49 10.32 0.27
CA ARG A 69 -7.62 11.51 -0.57
C ARG A 69 -8.27 12.60 0.25
N ILE A 70 -7.63 13.75 0.31
CA ILE A 70 -8.16 14.97 0.92
C ILE A 70 -8.21 16.02 -0.17
N ASP A 71 -9.42 16.51 -0.45
CA ASP A 71 -9.67 17.51 -1.49
C ASP A 71 -10.77 18.50 -1.05
N ARG A 72 -11.19 19.41 -1.92
CA ARG A 72 -12.22 20.42 -1.61
C ARG A 72 -13.59 19.83 -1.25
N GLN A 73 -13.87 18.57 -1.55
CA GLN A 73 -15.13 17.91 -1.18
C GLN A 73 -15.07 17.35 0.24
N GLY A 74 -13.87 16.99 0.72
CA GLY A 74 -13.66 16.48 2.07
C GLY A 74 -12.58 15.41 2.14
N ILE A 75 -12.78 14.47 3.07
CA ILE A 75 -11.85 13.36 3.34
C ILE A 75 -12.45 12.07 2.78
N PHE A 76 -11.64 11.32 2.03
CA PHE A 76 -12.00 10.04 1.45
C PHE A 76 -10.99 8.96 1.84
N TYR A 77 -11.49 7.77 2.13
CA TYR A 77 -10.69 6.58 2.47
C TYR A 77 -11.04 5.43 1.52
N TYR A 78 -10.06 4.92 0.78
CA TYR A 78 -10.25 3.96 -0.34
C TYR A 78 -11.36 4.37 -1.31
N GLY A 79 -11.44 5.66 -1.63
CA GLY A 79 -12.46 6.23 -2.52
C GLY A 79 -13.86 6.40 -1.91
N LYS A 80 -14.09 5.96 -0.66
CA LYS A 80 -15.35 6.19 0.05
C LYS A 80 -15.31 7.52 0.82
N PRO A 81 -16.36 8.35 0.76
CA PRO A 81 -16.42 9.58 1.55
C PRO A 81 -16.46 9.25 3.04
N VAL A 82 -15.58 9.89 3.82
CA VAL A 82 -15.57 9.82 5.28
C VAL A 82 -16.40 10.97 5.84
N THR A 83 -16.05 12.19 5.44
CA THR A 83 -16.74 13.41 5.84
C THR A 83 -16.49 14.52 4.82
N ASN A 84 -17.37 15.52 4.80
CA ASN A 84 -17.15 16.79 4.11
C ASN A 84 -16.62 17.84 5.09
N TRP A 85 -16.22 19.02 4.58
CA TRP A 85 -15.67 20.08 5.43
C TRP A 85 -16.69 20.67 6.41
N ALA A 86 -17.99 20.68 6.07
CA ALA A 86 -19.04 21.18 6.95
C ALA A 86 -19.27 20.27 8.18
N GLY A 87 -19.12 18.95 8.01
CA GLY A 87 -19.23 17.97 9.08
C GLY A 87 -17.91 17.66 9.77
N PHE A 88 -16.78 18.18 9.30
CA PHE A 88 -15.47 17.92 9.90
C PHE A 88 -15.32 18.65 11.24
N VAL A 89 -14.88 17.93 12.28
CA VAL A 89 -14.64 18.51 13.61
C VAL A 89 -13.14 18.57 13.91
N SER A 90 -12.45 17.44 13.86
CA SER A 90 -11.01 17.37 14.15
C SER A 90 -10.40 16.08 13.64
N ALA A 91 -9.10 16.08 13.34
CA ALA A 91 -8.31 14.88 13.10
C ALA A 91 -7.07 14.88 13.98
N HIS A 92 -6.74 13.74 14.58
CA HIS A 92 -5.50 13.57 15.33
C HIS A 92 -4.92 12.17 15.11
N VAL A 93 -3.60 12.06 15.20
CA VAL A 93 -2.89 10.78 15.17
C VAL A 93 -2.66 10.34 16.60
N GLY A 94 -3.02 9.10 16.91
CA GLY A 94 -2.72 8.46 18.19
C GLY A 94 -1.97 7.16 17.97
N ASP A 95 -1.12 6.80 18.93
CA ASP A 95 -0.47 5.50 18.98
C ASP A 95 -1.27 4.60 19.93
N VAL A 96 -1.48 3.34 19.54
CA VAL A 96 -2.11 2.33 20.39
C VAL A 96 -1.02 1.33 20.82
N PRO A 97 -0.51 1.42 22.06
CA PRO A 97 0.48 0.49 22.55
C PRO A 97 -0.15 -0.91 22.59
N THR A 98 0.29 -1.78 21.68
CA THR A 98 -0.19 -3.16 21.61
C THR A 98 0.87 -4.04 22.26
N VAL A 99 0.52 -4.73 23.34
CA VAL A 99 1.45 -5.59 24.08
C VAL A 99 1.97 -6.69 23.14
N GLY A 100 3.29 -6.73 22.92
CA GLY A 100 3.95 -7.73 22.07
C GLY A 100 4.17 -7.34 20.60
N ASN A 101 3.83 -6.11 20.19
CA ASN A 101 4.08 -5.64 18.83
C ASN A 101 5.21 -4.60 18.81
N PHE A 102 6.31 -4.87 18.09
CA PHE A 102 7.45 -3.96 17.95
C PHE A 102 7.20 -2.84 16.92
N GLY A 103 6.04 -2.84 16.25
CA GLY A 103 5.62 -1.78 15.32
C GLY A 103 4.86 -0.67 16.04
N GLN A 104 5.15 0.58 15.68
CA GLN A 104 4.31 1.72 16.07
C GLN A 104 2.97 1.60 15.34
N ASN A 105 1.86 1.41 16.07
CA ASN A 105 0.54 1.25 15.47
C ASN A 105 -0.18 2.60 15.49
N PHE A 106 0.15 3.44 14.50
CA PHE A 106 -0.48 4.73 14.37
C PHE A 106 -1.89 4.62 13.78
N PHE A 107 -2.83 5.27 14.45
CA PHE A 107 -4.19 5.43 13.97
C PHE A 107 -4.51 6.90 13.76
N LEU A 108 -5.12 7.20 12.61
CA LEU A 108 -5.76 8.48 12.36
C LEU A 108 -7.18 8.43 12.89
N TYR A 109 -7.49 9.26 13.88
CA TYR A 109 -8.82 9.43 14.42
C TYR A 109 -9.46 10.67 13.81
N VAL A 110 -10.53 10.47 13.05
CA VAL A 110 -11.31 11.56 12.44
C VAL A 110 -12.63 11.69 13.19
N LYS A 111 -12.86 12.87 13.78
CA LYS A 111 -14.13 13.26 14.39
C LYS A 111 -14.96 14.06 13.40
N TYR A 112 -16.22 13.67 13.21
CA TYR A 112 -17.13 14.32 12.27
C TYR A 112 -18.60 14.22 12.70
N ARG A 113 -19.42 15.15 12.23
CA ARG A 113 -20.88 15.14 12.36
C ARG A 113 -21.52 14.65 11.07
N LYS A 114 -22.62 13.93 11.20
CA LYS A 114 -23.46 13.55 10.06
C LYS A 114 -24.51 14.64 9.79
N PRO A 115 -24.98 14.80 8.55
CA PRO A 115 -26.06 15.75 8.25
C PRO A 115 -27.30 15.43 9.10
N GLY A 116 -27.82 16.44 9.81
CA GLY A 116 -29.03 16.30 10.64
C GLY A 116 -28.83 15.63 12.00
N VAL A 117 -27.58 15.38 12.43
CA VAL A 117 -27.28 14.78 13.73
C VAL A 117 -26.27 15.67 14.47
N GLU A 118 -26.58 16.08 15.71
CA GLU A 118 -25.66 16.90 16.52
C GLU A 118 -24.49 16.09 17.09
N ASP A 119 -24.68 14.77 17.25
CA ASP A 119 -23.67 13.86 17.77
C ASP A 119 -22.40 13.84 16.91
N VAL A 120 -21.27 13.77 17.61
CA VAL A 120 -19.94 13.67 17.02
C VAL A 120 -19.56 12.19 16.92
N PHE A 121 -19.36 11.72 15.70
CA PHE A 121 -18.86 10.39 15.40
C PHE A 121 -17.33 10.41 15.34
N MET A 122 -16.69 9.33 15.79
CA MET A 122 -15.25 9.12 15.63
C MET A 122 -15.01 7.86 14.80
N ARG A 123 -14.13 7.97 13.81
CA ARG A 123 -13.66 6.83 13.02
C ARG A 123 -12.14 6.78 13.05
N SER A 124 -11.60 5.60 13.38
CA SER A 124 -10.17 5.33 13.33
C SER A 124 -9.79 4.69 12.00
N PHE A 125 -8.62 5.06 11.50
CA PHE A 125 -8.02 4.48 10.30
C PHE A 125 -6.58 4.07 10.61
N PRO A 126 -6.18 2.83 10.34
CA PRO A 126 -4.79 2.41 10.50
C PRO A 126 -3.91 3.14 9.48
N LEU A 127 -2.76 3.66 9.93
CA LEU A 127 -1.76 4.32 9.08
C LEU A 127 -0.57 3.39 8.74
N THR A 128 -0.51 2.22 9.38
CA THR A 128 0.52 1.18 9.21
C THR A 128 0.05 0.01 8.39
#